data_AF-A0A920LJM0-F1
#
_entry.id   AF-A0A920LJM0-F1
#
_cell.length_a   1.000
_cell.length_b   1.000
_cell.length_c   1.000
_cell.angle_alpha   90.00
_cell.angle_beta   90.00
_cell.angle_gamma   90.00
#
_symmetry.space_group_name_H-M   'P 1'
#
loop_
_entity.id
_entity.type
_entity.pdbx_description
1 polymer ?
#
loop_
_entity_poly.entity_id
_entity_poly.type
_entity_poly.pdbx_seq_one_letter_code
_entity_poly.pdbx_strand_id
1 'polypeptide(L)' 'MKFKIKYHVVYDMDYGSSTKRYGDYILDDKNVKNEFEAENKVKELFMNGSDPDLNPYFNFTRGKILSKTIMIDQLELLKS' A
#
# COMPACT_ATOMS: atom_id res chain seq x y z
N MET A 1 -17.94 1.91 2.94
CA MET A 1 -17.65 3.08 2.08
C MET A 1 -16.53 2.67 1.14
N LYS A 2 -16.41 3.31 -0.02
CA LYS A 2 -15.31 3.01 -0.94
C LYS A 2 -14.32 4.17 -0.93
N PHE A 3 -13.04 3.87 -0.75
CA PHE A 3 -11.96 4.84 -0.86
C PHE A 3 -11.04 4.44 -2.01
N LYS A 4 -10.73 5.40 -2.88
CA LYS A 4 -9.66 5.28 -3.85
C LYS A 4 -8.37 5.80 -3.23
N ILE A 5 -7.34 4.98 -3.25
CA ILE A 5 -6.10 5.20 -2.52
C ILE A 5 -4.96 5.08 -3.50
N LYS A 6 -4.16 6.14 -3.62
CA LYS A 6 -2.87 6.10 -4.31
C LYS A 6 -1.79 5.95 -3.27
N TYR A 7 -0.89 5.02 -3.49
CA TYR A 7 0.17 4.72 -2.56
C TYR A 7 1.47 4.44 -3.29
N HIS A 8 2.57 4.51 -2.55
CA HIS A 8 3.82 3.92 -2.97
C HIS A 8 4.42 3.07 -1.87
N VAL A 9 5.07 2.00 -2.29
CA VAL A 9 5.86 1.16 -1.41
C VAL A 9 7.33 1.47 -1.65
N VAL A 10 8.04 1.79 -0.56
CA VAL A 10 9.49 1.92 -0.52
C VAL A 10 10.08 0.57 -0.15
N TYR A 11 10.99 0.07 -0.98
CA TYR A 11 11.75 -1.16 -0.77
C TYR A 11 13.19 -0.78 -0.46
N ASP A 12 13.66 -1.13 0.74
CA ASP A 12 15.07 -1.02 1.07
C ASP A 12 15.77 -2.28 0.58
N MET A 13 16.82 -2.09 -0.21
CA MET A 13 17.55 -3.19 -0.84
C MET A 13 18.92 -3.38 -0.20
N ASP A 14 19.41 -4.60 -0.23
CA ASP A 14 20.71 -5.00 0.34
C ASP A 14 21.94 -4.33 -0.29
N TYR A 15 21.81 -3.78 -1.49
CA TYR A 15 22.89 -3.06 -2.19
C TYR A 15 22.96 -1.55 -1.86
N GLY A 16 22.30 -1.10 -0.79
CA GLY A 16 22.43 0.28 -0.27
C GLY A 16 21.61 1.32 -1.05
N SER A 17 20.51 0.91 -1.67
CA SER A 17 19.58 1.80 -2.37
C SER A 17 18.14 1.44 -2.04
N SER A 18 17.23 2.40 -2.21
CA SER A 18 15.80 2.16 -2.08
C SER A 18 15.09 2.30 -3.42
N THR A 19 14.11 1.45 -3.68
CA THR A 19 13.25 1.52 -4.88
C THR A 19 11.82 1.82 -4.46
N LYS A 20 11.12 2.64 -5.25
CA LYS A 20 9.70 2.94 -5.03
C LYS A 20 8.83 2.26 -6.07
N ARG A 21 7.68 1.73 -5.66
CA ARG A 21 6.63 1.25 -6.57
C ARG A 21 5.31 1.90 -6.20
N TYR A 22 4.68 2.49 -7.20
CA TYR A 22 3.40 3.16 -7.05
C TYR A 22 2.27 2.19 -7.38
N GLY A 23 1.14 2.34 -6.69
CA GLY A 23 -0.06 1.56 -6.89
C GLY A 23 -1.31 2.38 -6.62
N ASP A 24 -2.40 1.95 -7.24
CA ASP A 24 -3.75 2.41 -6.94
C ASP A 24 -4.50 1.25 -6.29
N TYR A 25 -5.23 1.52 -5.21
CA TYR A 25 -6.01 0.53 -4.47
C TYR A 25 -7.41 1.06 -4.16
N ILE A 26 -8.40 0.17 -4.19
CA ILE A 26 -9.77 0.47 -3.79
C ILE A 26 -10.05 -0.25 -2.48
N LEU A 27 -10.17 0.52 -1.39
CA LEU A 27 -10.62 -0.02 -0.12
C LEU A 27 -12.16 0.00 -0.09
N ASP A 28 -12.78 -1.18 -0.13
CA ASP A 28 -14.22 -1.36 0.07
C ASP A 28 -14.49 -2.03 1.42
N ASP A 29 -14.44 -1.24 2.49
CA ASP A 29 -14.71 -1.70 3.86
C ASP A 29 -15.91 -0.93 4.44
N LYS A 30 -16.86 -1.66 5.01
CA LYS A 30 -18.06 -1.09 5.67
C LYS A 30 -17.75 -0.53 7.05
N ASN A 31 -16.66 -0.96 7.68
CA ASN A 31 -16.25 -0.53 9.01
C ASN A 31 -15.44 0.76 9.00
N VAL A 32 -14.90 1.13 7.84
CA VAL A 32 -14.11 2.34 7.65
C VAL A 32 -15.02 3.52 7.32
N LYS A 33 -14.97 4.56 8.17
CA LYS A 33 -15.89 5.71 8.14
C LYS A 33 -15.23 7.01 7.68
N ASN A 34 -13.91 7.10 7.73
CA ASN A 34 -13.16 8.31 7.44
C ASN A 34 -11.78 7.99 6.84
N GLU A 35 -11.09 9.03 6.37
CA GLU A 35 -9.79 8.92 5.69
C GLU A 35 -8.69 8.36 6.59
N PHE A 36 -8.68 8.73 7.88
CA PHE A 36 -7.71 8.25 8.85
C PHE A 36 -7.85 6.75 9.11
N GLU A 37 -9.08 6.26 9.27
CA GLU A 37 -9.36 4.83 9.38
C GLU A 37 -8.99 4.07 8.10
N ALA A 38 -9.24 4.67 6.93
CA ALA A 38 -8.89 4.07 5.64
C ALA A 38 -7.37 3.94 5.46
N GLU A 39 -6.60 4.97 5.80
CA GLU A 39 -5.14 4.92 5.78
C GLU A 39 -4.59 3.84 6.73
N ASN A 40 -5.07 3.80 7.97
CA ASN A 40 -4.64 2.79 8.94
C ASN A 40 -4.99 1.37 8.48
N LYS A 41 -6.18 1.19 7.89
CA LYS A 41 -6.62 -0.10 7.38
C LYS A 41 -5.75 -0.59 6.24
N VAL A 42 -5.39 0.29 5.29
CA VAL A 42 -4.48 -0.07 4.19
C VAL A 42 -3.09 -0.45 4.71
N LYS A 43 -2.54 0.31 5.67
CA LYS A 43 -1.26 -0.03 6.29
C LYS A 43 -1.31 -1.40 6.97
N GLU A 44 -2.38 -1.69 7.71
CA GLU A 44 -2.61 -2.99 8.34
C GLU A 44 -2.68 -4.12 7.31
N LEU A 45 -3.50 -3.97 6.26
CA LEU A 45 -3.66 -4.98 5.20
C LEU A 45 -2.34 -5.25 4.48
N PHE A 46 -1.55 -4.22 4.21
CA PHE A 46 -0.23 -4.33 3.58
C PHE A 46 0.78 -5.06 4.48
N MET A 47 0.85 -4.70 5.76
CA MET A 47 1.80 -5.31 6.72
C MET A 47 1.45 -6.76 7.02
N ASN A 48 0.16 -7.08 7.13
CA ASN A 48 -0.31 -8.45 7.34
C ASN A 48 -0.24 -9.31 6.07
N GLY A 49 -0.04 -8.68 4.90
CA GLY A 49 -0.07 -9.38 3.61
C GLY A 49 -1.41 -10.06 3.32
N SER A 50 -2.49 -9.58 3.96
CA SER A 50 -3.82 -10.19 3.88
C SER A 50 -4.57 -9.82 2.60
N ASP A 51 -4.14 -8.76 1.91
CA ASP A 51 -4.69 -8.37 0.63
C ASP A 51 -3.59 -8.45 -0.46
N PRO A 52 -3.72 -9.39 -1.42
CA PRO A 52 -2.74 -9.55 -2.50
C PRO A 52 -2.72 -8.36 -3.46
N ASP A 53 -3.80 -7.58 -3.57
CA ASP A 53 -3.86 -6.42 -4.47
C ASP A 53 -3.03 -5.25 -3.93
N LEU A 54 -2.88 -5.14 -2.60
CA LEU A 54 -2.00 -4.14 -1.96
C LEU A 54 -0.51 -4.49 -2.04
N ASN A 55 -0.20 -5.76 -2.26
CA ASN A 55 1.16 -6.26 -2.30
C ASN A 55 1.34 -7.21 -3.49
N PRO A 56 1.17 -6.73 -4.74
CA PRO A 56 1.37 -7.58 -5.91
C PRO A 56 2.81 -8.12 -5.89
N TYR A 57 3.04 -9.30 -6.44
CA TYR A 57 4.38 -9.90 -6.48
C TYR A 57 5.38 -8.96 -7.18
N PHE A 58 6.24 -8.31 -6.41
CA PHE A 58 7.30 -7.45 -6.94
C PHE A 58 8.54 -8.29 -7.20
N ASN A 59 8.71 -8.74 -8.44
CA ASN A 59 9.88 -9.49 -8.83
C ASN A 59 11.05 -8.53 -9.11
N PHE A 60 11.90 -8.28 -8.12
CA PHE A 60 13.13 -7.52 -8.32
C PHE A 60 14.20 -8.42 -8.94
N THR A 61 14.72 -8.03 -10.10
CA THR A 61 15.78 -8.77 -10.81
C THR A 61 17.15 -8.65 -10.16
N ARG A 62 17.33 -7.69 -9.23
CA ARG A 62 18.61 -7.42 -8.57
C ARG A 62 18.39 -7.06 -7.10
N GLY A 63 19.17 -7.70 -6.22
CA GLY A 63 19.18 -7.43 -4.79
C GLY A 63 18.07 -8.15 -4.01
N LYS A 64 18.28 -8.29 -2.71
CA LYS A 64 17.27 -8.79 -1.77
C LYS A 64 16.55 -7.62 -1.12
N ILE A 65 15.23 -7.75 -0.96
CA ILE A 65 14.44 -6.80 -0.16
C ILE A 65 14.81 -7.01 1.31
N LEU A 66 15.33 -5.98 1.96
CA LEU A 66 15.56 -5.94 3.40
C LEU A 66 14.30 -5.53 4.15
N SER A 67 13.61 -4.51 3.64
CA SER A 67 12.42 -3.93 4.24
C SER A 67 11.46 -3.44 3.15
N LYS A 68 10.17 -3.36 3.49
CA LYS A 68 9.17 -2.70 2.66
C LYS A 68 8.26 -1.84 3.54
N THR A 69 7.99 -0.61 3.09
CA THR A 69 7.13 0.34 3.81
C THR A 69 6.12 0.95 2.84
N ILE A 70 4.83 0.88 3.16
CA ILE A 70 3.77 1.54 2.37
C ILE A 70 3.55 2.97 2.86
N MET A 71 3.41 3.89 1.89
CA MET A 71 3.14 5.30 2.09
C MET A 71 1.89 5.67 1.29
N ILE A 72 0.94 6.35 1.92
CA ILE A 72 -0.26 6.83 1.24
C ILE A 72 0.01 8.20 0.65
N ASP A 73 -0.14 8.33 -0.66
CA ASP A 73 0.08 9.58 -1.39
C ASP A 73 -1.20 10.40 -1.50
N GLN A 74 -2.31 9.73 -1.80
CA GLN A 74 -3.62 10.36 -1.97
C GLN A 74 -4.71 9.40 -1.51
N LEU A 75 -5.78 9.97 -0.95
CA LEU A 75 -6.94 9.23 -0.50
C LEU A 75 -8.19 10.03 -0.86
N GLU A 76 -9.12 9.38 -1.54
CA GLU A 76 -10.34 10.00 -2.05
C GLU A 76 -11.54 9.12 -1.70
N LEU A 77 -12.53 9.69 -1.03
CA LEU A 77 -13.81 9.02 -0.81
C LEU A 77 -14.58 8.92 -2.13
N LEU A 78 -14.84 7.70 -2.58
CA LEU A 78 -15.71 7.44 -3.71
C LEU A 78 -17.16 7.62 -3.25
N LYS A 79 -17.76 8.76 -3.59
CA LYS A 79 -19.21 8.95 -3.45
C LYS A 79 -19.90 8.02 -4.44
N SER A 80 -20.74 7.11 -3.92
CA SER A 80 -21.71 6.35 -4.71
C SER A 80 -22.74 7.28 -5.35
#